data_AF-E9J6H3-F1
#
_entry.id   AF-E9J6H3-F1
#
_cell.length_a   1.000
_cell.length_b   1.000
_cell.length_c   1.000
_cell.angle_alpha   90.00
_cell.angle_beta   90.00
_cell.angle_gamma   90.00
#
_symmetry.space_group_name_H-M   'P 1'
#
loop_
_entity.id
_entity.type
_entity.pdbx_description
1 polymer ?
#
loop_
_entity_poly.entity_id
_entity_poly.type
_entity_poly.pdbx_seq_one_letter_code
_entity_poly.pdbx_strand_id
1 'polypeptide(L)'
;MLSPYILEDEITNYDTKITHTNYDEEIFVNYDDNDDDQEHFIDFSSYIISPEEEQLLQSLNELNVTDTIEDKIIKYVASYVAYRFKNKYPNFGTEMSLLPAVDNVDWLHFISRGNCQYPSKDLLQTARFMNAEFTKYHGSNLCKDAFIFKTLIKRIEALIHPIEIPQEMILCLVRTRTFI
;
A
#
# COMPACT_ATOMS: atom_id res chain seq x y z
N MET A 1 31.60 -4.09 -27.01
CA MET A 1 32.31 -4.44 -25.76
C MET A 1 31.93 -3.39 -24.73
N LEU A 2 31.07 -3.76 -23.77
CA LEU A 2 30.62 -2.90 -22.69
C LEU A 2 31.13 -3.50 -21.39
N SER A 3 31.81 -2.70 -20.58
CA SER A 3 32.36 -3.06 -19.28
C SER A 3 31.24 -3.22 -18.24
N PRO A 4 31.31 -4.19 -17.31
CA PRO A 4 30.30 -4.38 -16.28
C PRO A 4 30.53 -3.41 -15.10
N TYR A 5 29.44 -2.82 -14.60
CA TYR A 5 29.42 -2.11 -13.32
C TYR A 5 29.21 -3.13 -12.19
N ILE A 6 30.12 -3.09 -11.21
CA ILE A 6 30.05 -3.84 -9.95
C ILE A 6 29.42 -2.90 -8.91
N LEU A 7 28.35 -3.33 -8.26
CA LEU A 7 27.82 -2.71 -7.04
C LEU A 7 28.23 -3.63 -5.89
N GLU A 8 29.14 -3.14 -5.06
CA GLU A 8 29.57 -3.81 -3.83
C GLU A 8 28.52 -3.56 -2.73
N ASP A 9 28.19 -4.63 -2.02
CA ASP A 9 27.29 -4.66 -0.87
C ASP A 9 27.91 -3.93 0.34
N GLU A 10 27.21 -2.96 0.91
CA GLU A 10 27.41 -2.56 2.31
C GLU A 10 26.13 -2.86 3.11
N ILE A 11 26.21 -3.93 3.90
CA ILE A 11 25.23 -4.32 4.91
C ILE A 11 25.59 -3.56 6.20
N THR A 12 24.85 -2.53 6.55
CA THR A 12 24.89 -1.94 7.90
C THR A 12 23.73 -2.47 8.73
N ASN A 13 24.08 -3.36 9.65
CA ASN A 13 23.24 -3.92 10.70
C ASN A 13 22.96 -2.83 11.76
N TYR A 14 21.71 -2.35 11.86
CA TYR A 14 21.28 -1.48 12.94
C TYR A 14 20.45 -2.28 13.95
N ASP A 15 21.13 -2.71 15.03
CA ASP A 15 20.52 -3.08 16.31
C ASP A 15 19.86 -1.83 16.91
N THR A 16 18.56 -1.68 16.72
CA THR A 16 17.80 -0.61 17.40
C THR A 16 17.53 -1.04 18.84
N LYS A 17 18.44 -0.66 19.74
CA LYS A 17 18.15 -0.59 21.18
C LYS A 17 17.09 0.50 21.40
N ILE A 18 15.89 0.09 21.82
CA ILE A 18 14.87 1.02 22.30
C ILE A 18 15.34 1.58 23.64
N THR A 19 15.90 2.78 23.63
CA THR A 19 16.05 3.61 24.82
C THR A 19 14.86 4.56 24.88
N HIS A 20 13.98 4.37 25.86
CA HIS A 20 12.99 5.36 26.27
C HIS A 20 13.70 6.70 26.50
N THR A 21 13.46 7.64 25.61
CA THR A 21 13.88 9.01 25.73
C THR A 21 12.60 9.82 25.81
N ASN A 22 12.33 10.41 26.98
CA ASN A 22 11.34 11.44 27.15
C ASN A 22 11.78 12.61 26.25
N TYR A 23 11.11 12.77 25.12
CA TYR A 23 11.26 13.95 24.29
C TYR A 23 10.13 14.92 24.65
N ASP A 24 10.50 16.01 25.31
CA ASP A 24 9.71 17.23 25.29
C ASP A 24 9.79 17.77 23.85
N GLU A 25 8.77 17.50 23.02
CA GLU A 25 8.70 18.00 21.66
C GLU A 25 8.30 19.48 21.66
N GLU A 26 9.29 20.37 21.49
CA GLU A 26 9.07 21.78 21.17
C GLU A 26 8.57 21.91 19.72
N ILE A 27 7.28 22.18 19.54
CA ILE A 27 6.69 22.45 18.22
C ILE A 27 6.61 23.96 18.01
N PHE A 28 7.44 24.49 17.11
CA PHE A 28 7.38 25.88 16.66
C PHE A 28 6.28 26.05 15.62
N VAL A 29 5.23 26.82 15.95
CA VAL A 29 4.19 27.21 15.00
C VAL A 29 4.51 28.60 14.48
N ASN A 30 4.98 28.70 13.24
CA ASN A 30 5.16 29.99 12.56
C ASN A 30 3.79 30.59 12.25
N TYR A 31 3.45 31.68 12.94
CA TYR A 31 2.40 32.61 12.51
C TYR A 31 3.04 33.81 11.80
N ASP A 32 2.41 34.20 10.70
CA ASP A 32 2.79 35.31 9.82
C ASP A 32 3.13 36.60 10.58
N ASP A 33 4.23 37.22 10.13
CA ASP A 33 4.80 38.50 10.56
C ASP A 33 3.73 39.54 10.96
N ASN A 34 3.62 39.81 12.26
CA ASN A 34 3.30 41.14 12.78
C ASN A 34 4.07 41.36 14.09
N ASP A 35 4.93 42.37 14.06
CA ASP A 35 5.79 42.86 15.14
C ASP A 35 5.04 43.02 16.49
N ASP A 36 5.23 42.07 17.41
CA ASP A 36 5.42 42.27 18.86
C ASP A 36 5.84 40.92 19.47
N ASP A 37 7.15 40.68 19.62
CA ASP A 37 7.72 39.44 20.15
C ASP A 37 7.42 39.31 21.66
N GLN A 38 6.21 38.89 22.01
CA GLN A 38 5.95 38.18 23.26
C GLN A 38 5.85 36.69 22.95
N GLU A 39 6.91 35.94 23.26
CA GLU A 39 6.88 34.48 23.34
C GLU A 39 5.78 34.05 24.30
N HIS A 40 4.60 33.73 23.76
CA HIS A 40 3.52 33.13 24.52
C HIS A 40 3.87 31.67 24.79
N PHE A 41 4.46 31.39 25.96
CA PHE A 41 4.63 30.04 26.47
C PHE A 41 3.26 29.42 26.71
N ILE A 42 2.81 28.55 25.82
CA ILE A 42 1.56 27.80 25.99
C ILE A 42 1.87 26.63 26.93
N ASP A 43 1.42 26.75 28.18
CA ASP A 43 1.52 25.68 29.17
C ASP A 43 0.52 24.55 28.86
N PHE A 44 1.00 23.52 28.20
CA PHE A 44 0.22 22.32 27.88
C PHE A 44 -0.12 21.47 29.12
N SER A 45 0.42 21.77 30.31
CA SER A 45 0.11 20.99 31.52
C SER A 45 -1.36 21.09 31.95
N SER A 46 -2.06 22.13 31.50
CA SER A 46 -3.49 22.35 31.75
C SER A 46 -4.40 21.87 30.61
N TYR A 47 -3.85 21.28 29.55
CA TYR A 47 -4.64 20.83 28.42
C TYR A 47 -5.52 19.64 28.81
N ILE A 48 -6.84 19.83 28.71
CA ILE A 48 -7.83 18.78 28.94
C ILE A 48 -8.28 18.29 27.57
N ILE A 49 -7.89 17.05 27.24
CA ILE A 49 -8.33 16.37 26.02
C ILE A 49 -9.87 16.36 25.99
N SER A 50 -10.44 16.82 24.88
CA SER A 50 -11.89 16.75 24.69
C SER A 50 -12.34 15.31 24.40
N PRO A 51 -13.59 14.95 24.67
CA PRO A 51 -14.11 13.63 24.30
C PRO A 51 -14.01 13.33 22.79
N GLU A 52 -14.10 14.37 21.95
CA GLU A 52 -13.95 14.24 20.49
C GLU A 52 -12.50 13.93 20.10
N GLU A 53 -11.52 14.55 20.77
CA GLU A 53 -10.10 14.28 20.58
C GLU A 53 -9.70 12.89 21.08
N GLU A 54 -10.23 12.47 22.23
CA GLU A 54 -10.02 11.12 22.76
C GLU A 54 -10.54 10.07 21.77
N GLN A 55 -11.72 10.32 21.18
CA GLN A 55 -12.29 9.47 20.14
C GLN A 55 -11.43 9.46 18.86
N LEU A 56 -10.88 10.59 18.46
CA LEU A 56 -9.95 10.67 17.31
C LEU A 56 -8.67 9.89 17.57
N LEU A 57 -8.05 10.05 18.74
CA LEU A 57 -6.86 9.31 19.14
C LEU A 57 -7.12 7.80 19.20
N GLN A 58 -8.27 7.40 19.71
CA GLN A 58 -8.69 6.01 19.71
C GLN A 58 -8.87 5.47 18.28
N SER A 59 -9.52 6.23 17.40
CA SER A 59 -9.68 5.85 15.99
C SER A 59 -8.35 5.74 15.24
N LEU A 60 -7.36 6.58 15.57
CA LEU A 60 -6.00 6.53 15.03
C LEU A 60 -5.25 5.28 15.52
N ASN A 61 -5.39 4.93 16.80
CA ASN A 61 -4.79 3.72 17.36
C ASN A 61 -5.42 2.44 16.80
N GLU A 62 -6.73 2.46 16.53
CA GLU A 62 -7.46 1.34 15.91
C GLU A 62 -7.18 1.25 14.39
N LEU A 63 -6.78 2.35 13.75
CA LEU A 63 -6.38 2.37 12.35
C LEU A 63 -5.02 1.68 12.20
N ASN A 64 -5.04 0.40 11.80
CA ASN A 64 -3.82 -0.22 11.28
C ASN A 64 -3.49 0.42 9.92
N VAL A 65 -2.72 1.50 9.98
CA VAL A 65 -2.26 2.28 8.82
C VAL A 65 -1.63 1.37 7.77
N THR A 66 -0.92 0.31 8.22
CA THR A 66 -0.27 -0.68 7.37
C THR A 66 -1.28 -1.45 6.52
N ASP A 67 -2.35 -1.96 7.11
CA ASP A 67 -3.38 -2.74 6.39
C ASP A 67 -4.10 -1.87 5.35
N THR A 68 -4.33 -0.59 5.70
CA THR A 68 -4.99 0.37 4.80
C THR A 68 -4.11 0.72 3.59
N ILE A 69 -2.80 0.86 3.80
CA ILE A 69 -1.84 1.11 2.72
C ILE A 69 -1.69 -0.13 1.85
N GLU A 70 -1.59 -1.31 2.46
CA GLU A 70 -1.44 -2.57 1.73
C GLU A 70 -2.65 -2.84 0.83
N ASP A 71 -3.89 -2.65 1.32
CA ASP A 71 -5.08 -2.83 0.49
C ASP A 71 -5.12 -1.83 -0.69
N LYS A 72 -4.70 -0.58 -0.47
CA LYS A 72 -4.55 0.42 -1.56
C LYS A 72 -3.52 -0.03 -2.60
N ILE A 73 -2.37 -0.54 -2.18
CA ILE A 73 -1.32 -1.05 -3.08
C ILE A 73 -1.83 -2.27 -3.86
N ILE A 74 -2.47 -3.24 -3.19
CA ILE A 74 -3.05 -4.43 -3.84
C ILE A 74 -4.07 -4.00 -4.90
N LYS A 75 -4.94 -3.04 -4.55
CA LYS A 75 -5.91 -2.49 -5.48
C LYS A 75 -5.25 -1.83 -6.68
N TYR A 76 -4.20 -1.05 -6.48
CA TYR A 76 -3.43 -0.46 -7.58
C TYR A 76 -2.81 -1.52 -8.51
N VAL A 77 -2.23 -2.58 -7.94
CA VAL A 77 -1.67 -3.70 -8.70
C VAL A 77 -2.77 -4.42 -9.50
N ALA A 78 -3.92 -4.70 -8.89
CA ALA A 78 -5.07 -5.29 -9.59
C ALA A 78 -5.57 -4.39 -10.72
N SER A 79 -5.60 -3.08 -10.50
CA SER A 79 -5.98 -2.07 -11.49
C SER A 79 -5.05 -2.05 -12.70
N TYR A 80 -3.73 -2.13 -12.45
CA TYR A 80 -2.72 -2.26 -13.51
C TYR A 80 -2.91 -3.54 -14.32
N VAL A 81 -3.18 -4.67 -13.66
CA VAL A 81 -3.43 -5.94 -14.35
C VAL A 81 -4.70 -5.86 -15.19
N ALA A 82 -5.80 -5.31 -14.65
CA ALA A 82 -7.02 -5.08 -15.41
C ALA A 82 -6.74 -4.25 -16.69
N TYR A 83 -6.05 -3.12 -16.54
CA TYR A 83 -5.67 -2.25 -17.65
C TYR A 83 -4.83 -2.98 -18.71
N ARG A 84 -3.83 -3.76 -18.28
CA ARG A 84 -2.94 -4.50 -19.20
C ARG A 84 -3.71 -5.50 -20.06
N PHE A 85 -4.75 -6.11 -19.50
CA PHE A 85 -5.55 -7.14 -20.16
C PHE A 85 -6.91 -6.64 -20.68
N LYS A 86 -7.18 -5.33 -20.62
CA LYS A 86 -8.52 -4.76 -20.93
C LYS A 86 -9.10 -5.16 -22.29
N ASN A 87 -8.24 -5.34 -23.30
CA ASN A 87 -8.67 -5.73 -24.65
C ASN A 87 -9.01 -7.23 -24.75
N LYS A 88 -8.41 -8.07 -23.91
CA LYS A 88 -8.57 -9.53 -23.93
C LYS A 88 -9.64 -10.00 -22.95
N TYR A 89 -9.71 -9.37 -21.77
CA TYR A 89 -10.63 -9.71 -20.70
C TYR A 89 -11.30 -8.46 -20.12
N PRO A 90 -12.21 -7.81 -20.87
CA PRO A 90 -12.83 -6.54 -20.45
C PRO A 90 -13.71 -6.66 -19.20
N ASN A 91 -14.12 -7.87 -18.82
CA ASN A 91 -14.95 -8.13 -17.64
C ASN A 91 -14.20 -8.00 -16.30
N PHE A 92 -12.85 -7.93 -16.32
CA PHE A 92 -12.05 -7.80 -15.09
C PHE A 92 -11.69 -6.37 -14.70
N GLY A 93 -12.17 -5.38 -15.45
CA GLY A 93 -12.00 -3.98 -15.08
C GLY A 93 -12.97 -3.05 -15.77
N THR A 94 -13.29 -1.95 -15.10
CA THR A 94 -14.10 -0.87 -15.63
C THR A 94 -13.23 0.35 -15.87
N GLU A 95 -13.40 1.02 -17.00
CA GLU A 95 -12.71 2.29 -17.23
C GLU A 95 -13.14 3.31 -16.18
N MET A 96 -12.16 3.97 -15.58
CA MET A 96 -12.41 4.85 -14.46
C MET A 96 -13.15 6.13 -14.84
N SER A 97 -13.07 6.53 -16.11
CA SER A 97 -13.86 7.59 -16.74
C SER A 97 -15.37 7.29 -16.78
N LEU A 98 -15.76 6.01 -16.69
CA LEU A 98 -17.15 5.57 -16.71
C LEU A 98 -17.76 5.45 -15.31
N LEU A 99 -16.95 5.62 -14.27
CA LEU A 99 -17.45 5.58 -12.89
C LEU A 99 -18.23 6.87 -12.58
N PRO A 100 -19.29 6.77 -11.76
CA PRO A 100 -20.04 7.95 -11.34
C PRO A 100 -19.14 8.92 -10.58
N ALA A 101 -19.34 10.21 -10.79
CA ALA A 101 -18.75 11.24 -9.94
C ALA A 101 -19.27 11.03 -8.51
N VAL A 102 -18.34 10.83 -7.58
CA VAL A 102 -18.63 10.65 -6.15
C VAL A 102 -17.87 11.72 -5.38
N ASP A 103 -18.52 12.31 -4.37
CA ASP A 103 -17.92 13.36 -3.54
C ASP A 103 -16.69 12.85 -2.74
N ASN A 104 -16.67 11.54 -2.47
CA ASN A 104 -15.52 10.86 -1.88
C ASN A 104 -14.73 10.12 -2.97
N VAL A 105 -13.73 10.82 -3.53
CA VAL A 105 -12.89 10.29 -4.60
C VAL A 105 -11.98 9.19 -4.04
N ASP A 106 -12.14 7.98 -4.57
CA ASP A 106 -11.28 6.85 -4.27
C ASP A 106 -9.80 7.21 -4.46
N TRP A 107 -8.93 6.80 -3.54
CA TRP A 107 -7.48 7.03 -3.64
C TRP A 107 -6.92 6.60 -5.00
N LEU A 108 -7.40 5.46 -5.54
CA LEU A 108 -6.98 4.97 -6.84
C LEU A 108 -7.37 5.94 -7.98
N HIS A 109 -8.56 6.53 -7.88
CA HIS A 109 -9.04 7.52 -8.84
C HIS A 109 -8.19 8.78 -8.81
N PHE A 110 -7.87 9.25 -7.60
CA PHE A 110 -7.00 10.39 -7.38
C PHE A 110 -5.61 10.19 -8.00
N ILE A 111 -4.93 9.07 -7.70
CA ILE A 111 -3.55 8.86 -8.18
C ILE A 111 -3.46 8.56 -9.68
N SER A 112 -4.48 7.93 -10.27
CA SER A 112 -4.43 7.52 -11.68
C SER A 112 -4.88 8.59 -12.66
N ARG A 113 -5.50 9.68 -12.17
CA ARG A 113 -6.08 10.76 -13.00
C ARG A 113 -7.02 10.21 -14.08
N GLY A 114 -7.76 9.14 -13.77
CA GLY A 114 -8.72 8.52 -14.69
C GLY A 114 -8.14 7.60 -15.77
N ASN A 115 -6.81 7.44 -15.85
CA ASN A 115 -6.15 6.65 -16.91
C ASN A 115 -5.94 5.16 -16.56
N CYS A 116 -6.49 4.70 -15.45
CA CYS A 116 -6.42 3.31 -15.01
C CYS A 116 -7.77 2.59 -15.17
N GLN A 117 -7.79 1.28 -14.94
CA GLN A 117 -9.03 0.52 -14.79
C GLN A 117 -9.31 0.25 -13.32
N TYR A 118 -10.57 0.40 -12.93
CA TYR A 118 -11.03 -0.06 -11.63
C TYR A 118 -11.24 -1.58 -11.69
N PRO A 119 -10.56 -2.40 -10.88
CA PRO A 119 -10.60 -3.85 -11.00
C PRO A 119 -11.98 -4.38 -10.61
N SER A 120 -12.39 -5.47 -11.25
CA SER A 120 -13.60 -6.19 -10.82
C SER A 120 -13.42 -6.77 -9.41
N LYS A 121 -14.54 -7.10 -8.75
CA LYS A 121 -14.52 -7.71 -7.42
C LYS A 121 -13.69 -9.00 -7.40
N ASP A 122 -13.85 -9.83 -8.42
CA ASP A 122 -13.16 -11.12 -8.56
C ASP A 122 -11.65 -10.95 -8.74
N LEU A 123 -11.22 -9.98 -9.56
CA LEU A 123 -9.81 -9.70 -9.76
C LEU A 123 -9.17 -9.11 -8.49
N LEU A 124 -9.87 -8.19 -7.82
CA LEU A 124 -9.39 -7.61 -6.56
C LEU A 124 -9.28 -8.67 -5.46
N GLN A 125 -10.29 -9.54 -5.33
CA GLN A 125 -10.27 -10.63 -4.36
C GLN A 125 -9.12 -11.62 -4.67
N THR A 126 -8.91 -11.94 -5.94
CA THR A 126 -7.78 -12.77 -6.38
C THR A 126 -6.44 -12.12 -6.05
N ALA A 127 -6.30 -10.81 -6.23
CA ALA A 127 -5.08 -10.09 -5.88
C ALA A 127 -4.80 -10.12 -4.37
N ARG A 128 -5.83 -10.05 -3.51
CA ARG A 128 -5.70 -10.21 -2.06
C ARG A 128 -5.22 -11.62 -1.68
N PHE A 129 -5.84 -12.66 -2.25
CA PHE A 129 -5.38 -14.05 -2.04
C PHE A 129 -3.96 -14.28 -2.55
N MET A 130 -3.62 -13.71 -3.71
CA MET A 130 -2.27 -13.74 -4.27
C MET A 130 -1.26 -13.10 -3.32
N ASN A 131 -1.56 -11.92 -2.77
CA ASN A 131 -0.65 -11.24 -1.86
C ASN A 131 -0.46 -12.02 -0.56
N ALA A 132 -1.54 -12.56 0.02
CA ALA A 132 -1.45 -13.38 1.23
C ALA A 132 -0.57 -14.63 1.01
N GLU A 133 -0.75 -15.35 -0.10
CA GLU A 133 0.06 -16.53 -0.42
C GLU A 133 1.49 -16.15 -0.80
N PHE A 134 1.70 -15.00 -1.45
CA PHE A 134 3.02 -14.45 -1.76
C PHE A 134 3.82 -14.17 -0.48
N THR A 135 3.23 -13.42 0.46
CA THR A 135 3.84 -13.11 1.75
C THR A 135 4.11 -14.37 2.56
N LYS A 136 3.19 -15.34 2.54
CA LYS A 136 3.40 -16.64 3.20
C LYS A 136 4.54 -17.45 2.57
N TYR A 137 4.66 -17.42 1.25
CA TYR A 137 5.68 -18.20 0.53
C TYR A 137 7.09 -17.61 0.67
N HIS A 138 7.22 -16.27 0.63
CA HIS A 138 8.50 -15.59 0.74
C HIS A 138 8.90 -15.28 2.20
N GLY A 139 7.93 -14.97 3.07
CA GLY A 139 8.22 -14.48 4.42
C GLY A 139 8.88 -13.09 4.36
N SER A 140 9.96 -12.89 5.12
CA SER A 140 10.66 -11.59 5.18
C SER A 140 11.57 -11.30 3.98
N ASN A 141 11.92 -12.31 3.18
CA ASN A 141 12.86 -12.17 2.06
C ASN A 141 12.36 -12.97 0.84
N LEU A 142 12.75 -12.57 -0.37
CA LEU A 142 12.40 -13.36 -1.54
C LEU A 142 13.06 -14.75 -1.48
N CYS A 143 12.24 -15.78 -1.28
CA CYS A 143 12.57 -17.18 -1.58
C CYS A 143 13.27 -17.30 -2.96
N LYS A 144 14.36 -18.08 -3.01
CA LYS A 144 15.23 -18.27 -4.18
C LYS A 144 15.07 -19.65 -4.84
N ASP A 145 13.98 -20.34 -4.53
CA ASP A 145 13.68 -21.65 -5.10
C ASP A 145 13.56 -21.58 -6.63
N ALA A 146 13.78 -22.72 -7.28
CA ALA A 146 13.44 -22.83 -8.69
C ALA A 146 11.92 -22.78 -8.88
N PHE A 147 11.47 -22.20 -10.00
CA PHE A 147 10.07 -22.21 -10.43
C PHE A 147 9.05 -21.49 -9.52
N ILE A 148 9.49 -20.48 -8.75
CA ILE A 148 8.64 -19.68 -7.83
C ILE A 148 7.28 -19.29 -8.45
N PHE A 149 7.28 -18.69 -9.65
CA PHE A 149 6.04 -18.25 -10.28
C PHE A 149 5.07 -19.41 -10.54
N LYS A 150 5.57 -20.55 -11.02
CA LYS A 150 4.74 -21.73 -11.29
C LYS A 150 4.16 -22.30 -10.01
N THR A 151 4.95 -22.31 -8.93
CA THR A 151 4.51 -22.78 -7.62
C THR A 151 3.41 -21.88 -7.06
N LEU A 152 3.63 -20.56 -7.03
CA LEU A 152 2.66 -19.60 -6.53
C LEU A 152 1.34 -19.65 -7.31
N ILE A 153 1.40 -19.67 -8.64
CA ILE A 153 0.19 -19.74 -9.48
C ILE A 153 -0.67 -20.94 -9.11
N LYS A 154 -0.09 -22.13 -9.00
CA LYS A 154 -0.83 -23.34 -8.64
C LYS A 154 -1.50 -23.24 -7.28
N ARG A 155 -0.83 -22.63 -6.31
CA ARG A 155 -1.37 -22.45 -4.97
C ARG A 155 -2.53 -21.45 -4.98
N ILE A 156 -2.38 -20.35 -5.72
CA ILE A 156 -3.43 -19.33 -5.86
C ILE A 156 -4.64 -19.91 -6.57
N GLU A 157 -4.45 -20.63 -7.69
CA GLU A 157 -5.54 -21.29 -8.43
C GLU A 157 -6.36 -22.23 -7.54
N ALA A 158 -5.70 -22.97 -6.64
CA ALA A 158 -6.38 -23.83 -5.67
C ALA A 158 -7.14 -23.03 -4.59
N LEU A 159 -6.65 -21.84 -4.20
CA LEU A 159 -7.26 -21.00 -3.17
C LEU A 159 -8.48 -20.23 -3.66
N ILE A 160 -8.47 -19.78 -4.92
CA ILE A 160 -9.51 -18.87 -5.42
C ILE A 160 -10.76 -19.59 -5.94
N HIS A 161 -10.78 -20.92 -5.99
CA HIS A 161 -11.95 -21.66 -6.48
C HIS A 161 -13.20 -21.32 -5.64
N PRO A 162 -14.33 -20.91 -6.27
CA PRO A 162 -14.69 -21.07 -7.68
C PRO A 162 -14.41 -19.88 -8.63
N ILE A 163 -13.68 -18.86 -8.22
CA ILE A 163 -13.39 -17.67 -9.05
C ILE A 163 -12.55 -18.08 -10.27
N GLU A 164 -13.08 -17.80 -11.47
CA GLU A 164 -12.41 -18.10 -12.73
C GLU A 164 -11.59 -16.89 -13.21
N ILE A 165 -10.31 -16.84 -12.82
CA ILE A 165 -9.34 -15.87 -13.37
C ILE A 165 -8.40 -16.57 -14.35
N PRO A 166 -8.17 -16.02 -15.56
CA PRO A 166 -7.17 -16.54 -16.48
C PRO A 166 -5.78 -16.63 -15.85
N GLN A 167 -5.12 -17.78 -16.01
CA GLN A 167 -3.80 -18.04 -15.41
C GLN A 167 -2.76 -16.96 -15.74
N GLU A 168 -2.80 -16.38 -16.94
CA GLU A 168 -1.89 -15.31 -17.35
C GLU A 168 -2.09 -13.99 -16.55
N MET A 169 -3.30 -13.73 -16.07
CA MET A 169 -3.58 -12.60 -15.17
C MET A 169 -3.03 -12.87 -13.77
N ILE A 170 -3.19 -14.10 -13.26
CA ILE A 170 -2.58 -14.53 -11.99
C ILE A 170 -1.06 -14.43 -12.07
N LEU A 171 -0.46 -14.91 -13.16
CA LEU A 171 0.97 -14.77 -13.42
C LEU A 171 1.40 -13.31 -13.47
N CYS A 172 0.60 -12.43 -14.05
CA CYS A 172 0.89 -11.00 -14.08
C CYS A 172 0.85 -10.37 -12.68
N LEU A 173 -0.12 -10.74 -11.85
CA LEU A 173 -0.20 -10.32 -10.44
C LEU A 173 1.07 -10.72 -9.68
N VAL A 174 1.44 -12.01 -9.74
CA VAL A 174 2.64 -12.54 -9.06
C VAL A 174 3.91 -11.84 -9.55
N ARG A 175 4.09 -11.67 -10.86
CA ARG A 175 5.26 -10.97 -11.42
C ARG A 175 5.32 -9.53 -10.93
N THR A 176 4.20 -8.81 -11.01
CA THR A 176 4.16 -7.41 -10.60
C THR A 176 4.53 -7.27 -9.11
N ARG A 177 3.99 -8.14 -8.25
CA ARG A 177 4.32 -8.13 -6.82
C ARG A 177 5.77 -8.49 -6.52
N THR A 178 6.39 -9.32 -7.35
CA THR A 178 7.79 -9.73 -7.18
C THR A 178 8.78 -8.59 -7.44
N PHE A 179 8.41 -7.63 -8.29
CA PHE A 179 9.28 -6.51 -8.68
C PHE A 179 8.99 -5.21 -7.89
N ILE A 180 8.09 -5.25 -6.91
CA ILE A 180 7.77 -4.15 -5.97
C ILE A 180 8.23 -4.57 -4.58
#